data_AF-A0A452ZDZ4-F1
#
_entry.id   AF-A0A452ZDZ4-F1
#
_cell.length_a   1.000
_cell.length_b   1.000
_cell.length_c   1.000
_cell.angle_alpha   90.00
_cell.angle_beta   90.00
_cell.angle_gamma   90.00
#
_symmetry.space_group_name_H-M   'P 1'
#
loop_
_entity.id
_entity.type
_entity.pdbx_description
1 polymer ?
#
loop_
_entity_poly.entity_id
_entity_poly.type
_entity_poly.pdbx_seq_one_letter_code
_entity_poly.pdbx_strand_id
1 'polypeptide(L)' 'MDKHAIRILALALLLHLTCYATIAQCRIIADMDSEKINLPNGLCGLQKLCSGDICYCCLANNTCYGSMVVCKSFCG' A
#
# COMPACT_ATOMS: atom_id res chain seq x y z
N MET A 1 22.99 12.18 42.99
CA MET A 1 23.00 11.75 41.57
C MET A 1 23.19 12.98 40.71
N ASP A 2 24.27 13.01 39.93
CA ASP A 2 24.70 14.16 39.17
C ASP A 2 23.66 14.54 38.09
N LYS A 3 23.34 15.83 37.94
CA LYS A 3 22.33 16.35 36.99
C LYS A 3 22.63 15.91 35.55
N HIS A 4 23.92 15.75 35.25
CA HIS A 4 24.40 15.28 33.96
C HIS A 4 24.09 13.79 33.73
N ALA A 5 24.21 12.95 34.75
CA ALA A 5 23.92 11.51 34.65
C ALA A 5 22.42 11.25 34.39
N ILE A 6 21.54 12.03 35.02
CA ILE A 6 20.08 11.94 34.80
C ILE A 6 19.73 12.33 33.35
N ARG A 7 20.38 13.36 32.81
CA ARG A 7 20.15 13.82 31.45
C ARG A 7 20.63 12.80 30.41
N ILE A 8 21.76 12.14 30.65
CA ILE A 8 22.29 11.09 29.78
C ILE A 8 21.37 9.86 29.79
N LEU A 9 20.90 9.45 30.97
CA LEU A 9 19.91 8.37 31.12
C LEU A 9 18.61 8.67 30.36
N ALA A 10 18.08 9.89 30.49
CA ALA A 10 16.85 10.30 29.80
C ALA A 10 17.01 10.27 28.27
N LEU A 11 18.16 10.74 27.76
CA LEU A 11 18.46 10.71 26.32
C LEU A 11 18.61 9.28 25.80
N ALA A 12 19.27 8.41 26.57
CA ALA A 12 19.39 7.00 26.22
C ALA A 12 18.01 6.32 26.16
N LEU A 13 17.15 6.56 27.14
CA LEU A 13 15.77 6.05 27.15
C LEU A 13 14.95 6.53 25.95
N LEU A 14 15.06 7.82 25.59
CA LEU A 14 14.38 8.37 24.41
C LEU A 14 14.87 7.73 23.11
N LEU A 15 16.18 7.49 22.97
CA LEU A 15 16.76 6.85 21.80
C LEU A 15 16.32 5.39 21.65
N HIS A 16 16.20 4.66 22.77
CA HIS A 16 15.69 3.29 22.75
C HIS A 16 14.20 3.26 22.36
N LEU A 17 13.40 4.21 22.86
CA LEU A 17 11.98 4.28 22.55
C LEU A 17 11.71 4.56 21.07
N THR A 18 12.47 5.49 20.47
CA THR A 18 12.32 5.82 19.04
C THR A 18 12.82 4.68 18.14
N CYS A 19 13.90 4.00 18.51
CA CYS A 19 14.40 2.84 17.79
C CYS A 19 13.40 1.65 17.84
N TYR A 20 12.76 1.42 18.99
CA TYR A 20 11.78 0.35 19.10
C TYR A 20 10.50 0.64 18.30
N ALA A 21 10.07 1.91 18.28
CA ALA A 21 8.92 2.34 17.49
C ALA A 21 9.15 2.18 15.98
N THR A 22 10.35 2.49 15.48
CA THR A 22 10.68 2.32 14.05
C THR A 22 10.81 0.85 13.67
N ILE A 23 11.35 0.00 14.54
CA ILE A 23 11.41 -1.45 14.33
C ILE A 23 10.00 -2.06 14.26
N ALA A 24 9.07 -1.62 15.12
CA ALA A 24 7.69 -2.06 15.08
C ALA A 24 6.99 -1.65 13.77
N GLN A 25 7.20 -0.42 13.30
CA GLN A 25 6.63 0.04 12.02
C GLN A 25 7.24 -0.69 10.81
N CYS A 26 8.55 -0.91 10.80
CA CYS A 26 9.21 -1.68 9.74
C CYS A 26 8.77 -3.14 9.73
N ARG A 27 8.52 -3.75 10.89
CA ARG A 27 7.96 -5.11 10.96
C ARG A 27 6.52 -5.16 10.47
N ILE A 28 5.68 -4.16 10.76
CA ILE A 28 4.33 -4.10 10.19
C ILE A 28 4.39 -4.01 8.67
N ILE A 29 5.34 -3.25 8.09
CA ILE A 29 5.50 -3.14 6.63
C ILE A 29 6.09 -4.42 6.01
N ALA A 30 6.92 -5.17 6.74
CA ALA A 30 7.55 -6.40 6.25
C ALA A 30 6.70 -7.67 6.49
N ASP A 31 5.84 -7.66 7.51
CA ASP A 31 4.87 -8.72 7.85
C ASP A 31 3.50 -8.48 7.21
N MET A 32 3.24 -7.24 6.75
CA MET A 32 2.50 -7.07 5.52
C MET A 32 3.37 -7.68 4.43
N ASP A 33 3.27 -9.00 4.31
CA ASP A 33 3.51 -9.70 3.07
C ASP A 33 3.16 -8.72 1.98
N SER A 34 4.14 -8.41 1.15
CA SER A 34 3.86 -7.99 -0.19
C SER A 34 3.12 -9.16 -0.87
N GLU A 35 1.89 -9.46 -0.43
CA GLU A 35 0.73 -9.48 -1.30
C GLU A 35 0.84 -8.20 -2.12
N LYS A 36 1.75 -8.26 -3.10
CA LYS A 36 1.53 -7.71 -4.42
C LYS A 36 0.13 -8.18 -4.69
N ILE A 37 -0.84 -7.30 -4.45
CA ILE A 37 -2.24 -7.61 -4.63
C ILE A 37 -2.25 -8.08 -6.07
N ASN A 38 -2.32 -9.39 -6.26
CA ASN A 38 -2.43 -9.97 -7.57
C ASN A 38 -3.87 -9.60 -7.87
N LEU A 39 -4.11 -8.39 -8.36
CA LEU A 39 -5.35 -8.11 -9.04
C LEU A 39 -5.22 -8.98 -10.27
N PRO A 40 -5.86 -10.17 -10.35
CA PRO A 40 -5.77 -10.99 -11.55
C PRO A 40 -6.25 -10.20 -12.76
N ASN A 41 -7.00 -9.12 -12.52
CA ASN A 41 -7.54 -8.20 -13.50
C ASN A 41 -6.79 -6.86 -13.60
N GLY A 42 -5.60 -6.71 -12.99
CA GLY A 42 -4.92 -5.42 -12.93
C GLY A 42 -5.84 -4.32 -12.38
N LEU A 43 -5.69 -3.09 -12.85
CA LEU A 43 -6.57 -1.98 -12.48
C LEU A 43 -7.94 -2.02 -13.19
N CYS A 44 -8.42 -3.18 -13.68
CA CYS A 44 -9.69 -3.30 -14.41
C CYS A 44 -10.82 -3.86 -13.55
N GLY A 45 -11.93 -3.11 -13.50
CA GLY A 45 -13.20 -3.51 -12.90
C GLY A 45 -14.26 -3.83 -13.95
N LEU A 46 -15.18 -4.74 -13.62
CA LEU A 46 -16.37 -5.03 -14.44
C LEU A 46 -17.40 -3.91 -14.27
N GLN A 47 -17.84 -3.29 -15.36
CA GLN A 47 -18.93 -2.33 -15.40
C GLN A 47 -20.04 -2.83 -16.33
N LYS A 48 -21.27 -2.93 -15.83
CA LYS A 48 -22.37 -3.60 -16.55
C LYS A 48 -22.98 -2.79 -17.71
N LEU A 49 -22.68 -1.50 -17.82
CA LEU A 49 -23.37 -0.57 -18.72
C LEU A 49 -22.37 0.31 -19.46
N CYS A 50 -21.82 -0.19 -20.57
CA CYS A 50 -21.26 0.67 -21.62
C CYS A 50 -22.07 0.44 -22.88
N SER A 51 -22.78 1.48 -23.35
CA SER A 51 -23.51 1.48 -24.63
C SER A 51 -24.41 0.25 -24.90
N GLY A 52 -24.95 -0.38 -23.85
CA GLY A 52 -25.83 -1.55 -23.95
C GLY A 52 -25.16 -2.91 -23.72
N ASP A 53 -23.83 -2.96 -23.58
CA ASP A 53 -23.07 -4.19 -23.35
C ASP A 53 -22.22 -4.13 -22.05
N ILE A 54 -21.74 -5.30 -21.63
CA ILE A 54 -20.79 -5.45 -20.52
C ILE A 54 -19.43 -4.91 -20.93
N CYS A 55 -18.83 -4.07 -20.10
CA CYS A 55 -17.52 -3.49 -20.32
C CYS A 55 -16.61 -3.61 -19.10
N TYR A 56 -15.33 -3.34 -19.32
CA TYR A 56 -14.29 -3.38 -18.30
C TYR A 56 -13.62 -2.01 -18.25
N CYS A 57 -13.67 -1.36 -17.09
CA CYS A 57 -13.18 0.01 -16.93
C CYS A 57 -11.97 0.06 -16.00
N CYS A 58 -11.05 0.95 -16.33
CA CYS A 58 -9.84 1.16 -15.54
C CYS A 58 -10.14 2.03 -14.34
N LEU A 59 -9.82 1.51 -13.15
CA LEU A 59 -10.00 2.20 -11.89
C LEU A 59 -9.13 3.47 -11.77
N ALA A 60 -8.03 3.55 -12.53
CA ALA A 60 -7.11 4.69 -12.49
C ALA A 60 -7.56 5.90 -13.32
N ASN A 61 -8.25 5.68 -14.44
CA ASN A 61 -8.57 6.75 -15.40
C ASN A 61 -9.99 6.69 -15.99
N ASN A 62 -10.85 5.78 -15.50
CA ASN A 62 -12.23 5.54 -15.96
C ASN A 62 -12.38 5.25 -17.46
N THR A 63 -11.31 4.87 -18.16
CA THR A 63 -11.41 4.43 -19.57
C THR A 63 -11.96 3.01 -19.63
N CYS A 64 -12.93 2.76 -20.51
CA CYS A 64 -13.62 1.48 -20.61
C CYS A 64 -13.35 0.78 -21.94
N TYR A 65 -13.25 -0.55 -21.88
CA TYR A 65 -12.94 -1.42 -23.00
C TYR A 65 -13.95 -2.57 -23.09
N GLY A 66 -14.20 -3.05 -24.31
CA GLY A 66 -15.13 -4.16 -24.57
C GLY A 66 -14.62 -5.53 -24.11
N SER A 67 -13.34 -5.67 -23.76
CA SER A 67 -12.78 -6.92 -23.24
C SER A 67 -11.83 -6.68 -22.08
N MET A 68 -11.82 -7.64 -21.15
CA MET A 68 -10.93 -7.63 -19.99
C MET A 68 -9.45 -7.65 -20.42
N VAL A 69 -9.12 -8.36 -21.51
CA VAL A 69 -7.75 -8.45 -22.03
C VAL A 69 -7.26 -7.08 -22.51
N VAL A 70 -8.09 -6.36 -23.26
CA VAL A 70 -7.76 -5.01 -23.73
C VAL A 70 -7.61 -4.08 -22.54
N CYS A 71 -8.53 -4.14 -21.58
CA CYS A 71 -8.43 -3.33 -20.37
C CYS A 71 -7.09 -3.54 -19.64
N LYS A 72 -6.66 -4.79 -19.43
CA LYS A 72 -5.35 -5.08 -18.81
C LYS A 72 -4.20 -4.50 -19.64
N SER A 73 -4.19 -4.73 -20.96
CA SER A 73 -3.13 -4.21 -21.84
C SER A 73 -2.95 -2.68 -21.79
N PHE A 74 -4.01 -1.93 -21.48
CA PHE A 74 -3.95 -0.46 -21.38
C PHE A 74 -3.81 0.05 -19.94
N CYS A 75 -4.17 -0.74 -18.93
CA CYS A 75 -4.29 -0.28 -17.54
C CYS A 75 -3.53 -1.11 -16.51
N GLY A 76 -2.82 -2.17 -16.89
CA GLY A 76 -2.01 -2.99 -16.00
C GLY A 76 -1.53 -4.29 -16.62
#